data_AF-A0A0F4YI84-F1
#
_entry.id   AF-A0A0F4YI84-F1
#
_cell.length_a   1.000
_cell.length_b   1.000
_cell.length_c   1.000
_cell.angle_alpha   90.00
_cell.angle_beta   90.00
_cell.angle_gamma   90.00
#
_symmetry.space_group_name_H-M   'P 1'
#
loop_
_entity.id
_entity.type
_entity.pdbx_description
1 polymer ?
#
loop_
_entity_poly.entity_id
_entity_poly.type
_entity_poly.pdbx_seq_one_letter_code
_entity_poly.pdbx_strand_id
1 'polypeptide(L)'
;IAAILSSKSPFVNTMGSNTQRDLARLSFKKGDSDLLTVYNAYTAWRKIKNTPGANEYSFCRKNFLSPQTLLNIEDIKTQLLVSIVDAGLLKLDAEEQASLRRARVTGRQRQFFTVPERVDLNSGNDLIVNSVITWSFYPKLLIREGKGWRNVANNQTVTLHPTSVNKQSESPPKWLSFYHIMQARSKFYNAHETSAVEDIAVALLCGDPDFKMYSGIISIDNNRIRFAVRDWKQMLAFKTFCTRIRDILSDVIRNPQKNLSHRQREWLEIWQQVFSRSGNDRR
;
A
#
# COMPACT_ATOMS: atom_id res chain seq x y z
N ILE A 1 -3.07 6.57 -0.28
CA ILE A 1 -3.37 5.52 0.74
C ILE A 1 -3.34 6.08 2.16
N ALA A 2 -2.24 6.71 2.62
CA ALA A 2 -2.19 7.34 3.94
C ALA A 2 -3.37 8.31 4.22
N ALA A 3 -3.73 9.15 3.25
CA ALA A 3 -4.91 10.02 3.33
C ALA A 3 -6.25 9.26 3.44
N ILE A 4 -6.36 8.09 2.81
CA ILE A 4 -7.56 7.24 2.89
C ILE A 4 -7.72 6.70 4.31
N LEU A 5 -6.63 6.25 4.93
CA LEU A 5 -6.62 5.75 6.31
C LEU A 5 -6.87 6.83 7.36
N SER A 6 -6.50 8.08 7.03
CA SER A 6 -6.69 9.25 7.89
C SER A 6 -8.10 9.84 7.77
N SER A 7 -8.88 9.39 6.80
CA SER A 7 -10.25 9.83 6.54
C SER A 7 -11.23 8.69 6.81
N LYS A 8 -12.52 9.01 6.88
CA LYS A 8 -13.58 7.99 6.83
C LYS A 8 -13.61 7.33 5.45
N SER A 9 -14.16 6.12 5.38
CA SER A 9 -14.40 5.43 4.10
C SER A 9 -15.21 6.32 3.15
N PRO A 10 -14.81 6.47 1.87
CA PRO A 10 -15.58 7.22 0.89
C PRO A 10 -16.84 6.49 0.43
N PHE A 11 -16.94 5.17 0.65
CA PHE A 11 -18.14 4.40 0.35
C PHE A 11 -19.21 4.64 1.43
N VAL A 12 -20.39 5.09 1.00
CA VAL A 12 -21.52 5.40 1.88
C VAL A 12 -22.55 4.28 1.90
N ASN A 13 -23.19 4.09 3.06
CA ASN A 13 -24.30 3.18 3.20
C ASN A 13 -25.60 3.96 2.97
N THR A 14 -26.46 3.45 2.09
CA THR A 14 -27.86 3.91 2.02
C THR A 14 -28.76 2.77 2.46
N MET A 15 -29.88 3.10 3.12
CA MET A 15 -30.80 2.10 3.67
C MET A 15 -31.25 1.15 2.56
N GLY A 16 -31.08 -0.15 2.76
CA GLY A 16 -31.50 -1.20 1.82
C GLY A 16 -30.56 -1.50 0.64
N SER A 17 -29.43 -0.79 0.47
CA SER A 17 -28.57 -0.92 -0.72
C SER A 17 -27.21 -1.60 -0.48
N ASN A 18 -26.98 -2.19 0.71
CA ASN A 18 -25.67 -2.73 1.10
C ASN A 18 -25.06 -3.68 0.05
N THR A 19 -25.88 -4.54 -0.56
CA THR A 19 -25.44 -5.45 -1.62
C THR A 19 -24.99 -4.71 -2.88
N GLN A 20 -25.72 -3.67 -3.30
CA GLN A 20 -25.35 -2.86 -4.47
C GLN A 20 -24.07 -2.06 -4.21
N ARG A 21 -23.90 -1.52 -3.00
CA ARG A 21 -22.67 -0.88 -2.56
C ARG A 21 -21.49 -1.84 -2.63
N ASP A 22 -21.66 -3.08 -2.15
CA ASP A 22 -20.58 -4.07 -2.16
C ASP A 22 -20.18 -4.46 -3.57
N LEU A 23 -21.16 -4.64 -4.47
CA LEU A 23 -20.89 -4.82 -5.90
C LEU A 23 -20.17 -3.60 -6.51
N ALA A 24 -20.59 -2.38 -6.17
CA ALA A 24 -19.93 -1.16 -6.63
C ALA A 24 -18.48 -1.08 -6.12
N ARG A 25 -18.22 -1.40 -4.85
CA ARG A 25 -16.87 -1.47 -4.27
C ARG A 25 -16.01 -2.52 -4.96
N LEU A 26 -16.56 -3.72 -5.19
CA LEU A 26 -15.88 -4.81 -5.90
C LEU A 26 -15.57 -4.45 -7.35
N SER A 27 -16.37 -3.58 -8.00
CA SER A 27 -16.05 -3.10 -9.35
C SER A 27 -14.76 -2.27 -9.41
N PHE A 28 -14.30 -1.73 -8.27
CA PHE A 28 -13.01 -1.06 -8.13
C PHE A 28 -11.90 -1.98 -7.61
N LYS A 29 -12.15 -3.28 -7.43
CA LYS A 29 -11.16 -4.23 -6.88
C LYS A 29 -9.83 -4.12 -7.63
N LYS A 30 -8.75 -3.96 -6.87
CA LYS A 30 -7.40 -3.83 -7.43
C LYS A 30 -6.36 -4.46 -6.50
N GLY A 31 -5.42 -5.22 -7.08
CA GLY A 31 -4.25 -5.79 -6.40
C GLY A 31 -4.54 -6.61 -5.13
N ASP A 32 -5.69 -7.29 -5.05
CA ASP A 32 -6.14 -8.02 -3.85
C ASP A 32 -5.96 -7.22 -2.54
N SER A 33 -6.28 -5.93 -2.62
CA SER A 33 -6.12 -4.97 -1.53
C SER A 33 -7.34 -4.08 -1.39
N ASP A 34 -7.86 -4.00 -0.17
CA ASP A 34 -8.93 -3.09 0.20
C ASP A 34 -8.50 -1.62 0.01
N LEU A 35 -7.24 -1.31 0.35
CA LEU A 35 -6.70 0.04 0.23
C LEU A 35 -6.47 0.44 -1.23
N LEU A 36 -5.99 -0.49 -2.07
CA LEU A 36 -5.89 -0.26 -3.51
C LEU A 36 -7.27 -0.15 -4.17
N THR A 37 -8.27 -0.87 -3.67
CA THR A 37 -9.65 -0.77 -4.13
C THR A 37 -10.23 0.62 -3.88
N VAL A 38 -10.04 1.15 -2.66
CA VAL A 38 -10.47 2.53 -2.34
C VAL A 38 -9.64 3.56 -3.13
N TYR A 39 -8.34 3.32 -3.29
CA TYR A 39 -7.47 4.17 -4.10
C TYR A 39 -7.94 4.22 -5.57
N ASN A 40 -8.32 3.08 -6.15
CA ASN A 40 -8.82 3.00 -7.52
C ASN A 40 -10.11 3.82 -7.69
N ALA A 41 -11.07 3.69 -6.75
CA ALA A 41 -12.28 4.50 -6.73
C ALA A 41 -11.98 6.01 -6.64
N TYR A 42 -11.04 6.41 -5.78
CA TYR A 42 -10.58 7.80 -5.69
C TYR A 42 -9.93 8.29 -6.99
N THR A 43 -9.08 7.48 -7.64
CA THR A 43 -8.46 7.88 -8.92
C THR A 43 -9.49 8.02 -10.03
N ALA A 44 -10.51 7.16 -10.07
CA ALA A 44 -11.61 7.25 -11.01
C ALA A 44 -12.43 8.53 -10.80
N TRP A 45 -12.78 8.85 -9.54
CA TRP A 45 -13.44 10.12 -9.21
C TRP A 45 -12.58 11.34 -9.59
N ARG A 46 -11.28 11.32 -9.25
CA ARG A 46 -10.36 12.43 -9.56
C ARG A 46 -10.28 12.70 -11.07
N LYS A 47 -10.32 11.65 -11.90
CA LYS A 47 -10.41 11.80 -13.36
C LYS A 47 -11.70 12.49 -13.77
N ILE A 48 -12.85 12.01 -13.30
CA ILE A 48 -14.17 12.60 -13.59
C ILE A 48 -14.22 14.08 -13.16
N LYS A 49 -13.69 14.41 -11.98
CA LYS A 49 -13.65 15.79 -11.47
C LYS A 49 -12.83 16.73 -12.35
N ASN A 50 -11.77 16.23 -12.96
CA ASN A 50 -10.90 17.01 -13.85
C ASN A 50 -11.39 17.04 -15.31
N THR A 51 -12.37 16.21 -15.69
CA THR A 51 -12.92 16.21 -17.05
C THR A 51 -13.94 17.35 -17.20
N PRO A 52 -13.74 18.28 -18.16
CA PRO A 52 -14.70 19.34 -18.43
C PRO A 52 -16.09 18.79 -18.80
N GLY A 53 -17.15 19.34 -18.20
CA GLY A 53 -18.54 18.94 -18.47
C GLY A 53 -19.01 17.63 -17.81
N ALA A 54 -18.12 16.91 -17.10
CA ALA A 54 -18.50 15.70 -16.40
C ALA A 54 -19.20 15.99 -15.06
N ASN A 55 -20.26 15.24 -14.75
CA ASN A 55 -21.00 15.40 -13.50
C ASN A 55 -20.47 14.44 -12.41
N GLU A 56 -19.62 14.96 -11.51
CA GLU A 56 -19.07 14.18 -10.40
C GLU A 56 -20.16 13.60 -9.48
N TYR A 57 -21.26 14.32 -9.27
CA TYR A 57 -22.31 13.90 -8.35
C TYR A 57 -23.05 12.68 -8.90
N SER A 58 -23.26 12.63 -10.22
CA SER A 58 -23.81 11.45 -10.90
C SER A 58 -22.87 10.24 -10.74
N PHE A 59 -21.57 10.42 -10.95
CA PHE A 59 -20.57 9.37 -10.75
C PHE A 59 -20.56 8.86 -9.30
N CYS A 60 -20.54 9.77 -8.32
CA CYS A 60 -20.53 9.41 -6.91
C CYS A 60 -21.81 8.69 -6.49
N ARG A 61 -22.99 9.16 -6.94
CA ARG A 61 -24.27 8.53 -6.65
C ARG A 61 -24.33 7.10 -7.22
N LYS A 62 -23.90 6.90 -8.47
CA LYS A 62 -23.88 5.58 -9.12
C LYS A 62 -22.99 4.57 -8.40
N ASN A 63 -21.88 5.04 -7.82
CA ASN A 63 -20.86 4.19 -7.20
C ASN A 63 -20.92 4.16 -5.66
N PHE A 64 -21.98 4.73 -5.05
CA PHE A 64 -22.13 4.83 -3.59
C PHE A 64 -20.94 5.52 -2.91
N LEU A 65 -20.44 6.60 -3.51
CA LEU A 65 -19.32 7.40 -3.00
C LEU A 65 -19.80 8.73 -2.43
N SER A 66 -19.11 9.23 -1.41
CA SER A 66 -19.28 10.58 -0.86
C SER A 66 -18.33 11.58 -1.55
N PRO A 67 -18.84 12.56 -2.31
CA PRO A 67 -18.00 13.61 -2.91
C PRO A 67 -17.21 14.38 -1.83
N GLN A 68 -17.86 14.68 -0.70
CA GLN A 68 -17.23 15.41 0.41
C GLN A 68 -16.06 14.63 1.02
N THR A 69 -16.21 13.32 1.19
CA THR A 69 -15.14 12.47 1.74
C THR A 69 -13.97 12.36 0.75
N LEU A 70 -14.25 12.27 -0.54
CA LEU A 70 -13.23 12.21 -1.59
C LEU A 70 -12.44 13.53 -1.69
N LEU A 71 -13.11 14.68 -1.57
CA LEU A 71 -12.45 15.98 -1.46
C LEU A 71 -11.56 16.05 -0.22
N ASN A 72 -12.03 15.59 0.94
CA ASN A 72 -11.22 15.53 2.16
C ASN A 72 -9.97 14.64 1.99
N ILE A 73 -10.08 13.52 1.29
CA ILE A 73 -8.92 12.67 0.97
C ILE A 73 -7.92 13.43 0.08
N GLU A 74 -8.38 14.23 -0.89
CA GLU A 74 -7.50 15.07 -1.72
C GLU A 74 -6.81 16.17 -0.90
N ASP A 75 -7.52 16.79 0.05
CA ASP A 75 -6.98 17.76 0.99
C ASP A 75 -5.83 17.17 1.81
N ILE A 76 -6.08 16.03 2.48
CA ILE A 76 -5.07 15.36 3.30
C ILE A 76 -3.90 14.89 2.43
N LYS A 77 -4.14 14.37 1.21
CA LYS A 77 -3.08 14.00 0.27
C LYS A 77 -2.19 15.20 -0.06
N THR A 78 -2.78 16.36 -0.31
CA THR A 78 -2.04 17.58 -0.62
C THR A 78 -1.19 18.03 0.56
N GLN A 79 -1.75 17.98 1.79
CA GLN A 79 -1.01 18.31 3.02
C GLN A 79 0.17 17.35 3.24
N LEU A 80 -0.03 16.04 3.08
CA LEU A 80 1.05 15.06 3.21
C LEU A 80 2.15 15.27 2.16
N LEU A 81 1.78 15.59 0.92
CA LEU A 81 2.74 15.87 -0.13
C LEU A 81 3.57 17.12 0.18
N VAL A 82 2.94 18.16 0.72
CA VAL A 82 3.64 19.35 1.21
C VAL A 82 4.67 18.97 2.28
N SER A 83 4.30 18.16 3.27
CA SER A 83 5.24 17.71 4.30
C SER A 83 6.41 16.91 3.73
N ILE A 84 6.20 16.08 2.71
CA ILE A 84 7.28 15.31 2.05
C ILE A 84 8.25 16.23 1.31
N VAL A 85 7.72 17.26 0.63
CA VAL A 85 8.55 18.26 -0.07
C VAL A 85 9.32 19.12 0.92
N ASP A 86 8.67 19.57 1.99
CA ASP A 86 9.30 20.41 3.03
C ASP A 86 10.37 19.61 3.82
N ALA A 87 10.19 18.31 4.00
CA ALA A 87 11.21 17.40 4.53
C ALA A 87 12.37 17.13 3.56
N GLY A 88 12.25 17.59 2.30
CA GLY A 88 13.26 17.40 1.28
C GLY A 88 13.31 15.99 0.68
N LEU A 89 12.33 15.13 0.97
CA LEU A 89 12.28 13.76 0.42
C LEU A 89 11.81 13.74 -1.05
N LEU A 90 11.15 14.81 -1.49
CA LEU A 90 10.76 15.01 -2.87
C LEU A 90 11.26 16.36 -3.37
N LYS A 91 12.13 16.33 -4.38
CA LYS A 91 12.58 17.53 -5.10
C LYS A 91 11.56 17.87 -6.18
N LEU A 92 11.07 19.09 -6.18
CA LEU A 92 10.20 19.66 -7.20
C LEU A 92 10.91 20.82 -7.89
N ASP A 93 10.70 20.96 -9.19
CA ASP A 93 11.20 22.08 -9.97
C ASP A 93 10.40 23.36 -9.63
N ALA A 94 10.89 24.53 -10.03
CA ALA A 94 10.27 25.81 -9.65
C ALA A 94 8.78 25.89 -10.07
N GLU A 95 8.45 25.38 -11.27
CA GLU A 95 7.08 25.33 -11.79
C GLU A 95 6.19 24.36 -11.01
N GLU A 96 6.72 23.19 -10.65
CA GLU A 96 6.03 22.18 -9.86
C GLU A 96 5.81 22.67 -8.42
N GLN A 97 6.77 23.40 -7.85
CA GLN A 97 6.62 23.99 -6.53
C GLN A 97 5.57 25.11 -6.53
N ALA A 98 5.52 25.92 -7.60
CA ALA A 98 4.48 26.93 -7.78
C ALA A 98 3.08 26.31 -7.96
N SER A 99 2.96 25.21 -8.71
CA SER A 99 1.69 24.50 -8.86
C SER A 99 1.24 23.84 -7.55
N LEU A 100 2.16 23.27 -6.76
CA LEU A 100 1.85 22.74 -5.43
C LEU A 100 1.35 23.85 -4.49
N ARG A 101 2.00 25.01 -4.50
CA ARG A 101 1.57 26.18 -3.69
C ARG A 101 0.16 26.64 -4.06
N ARG A 102 -0.18 26.67 -5.36
CA ARG A 102 -1.54 26.99 -5.82
C ARG A 102 -2.57 25.96 -5.36
N ALA A 103 -2.23 24.68 -5.39
CA ALA A 103 -3.11 23.60 -4.93
C ALA A 103 -3.40 23.64 -3.41
N ARG A 104 -2.58 24.35 -2.60
CA ARG A 104 -2.83 24.56 -1.17
C ARG A 104 -4.02 25.50 -0.91
N VAL A 105 -4.31 26.42 -1.83
CA VAL A 105 -5.37 27.42 -1.65
C VAL A 105 -6.72 26.78 -1.96
N THR A 106 -7.58 26.68 -0.95
CA THR A 106 -8.95 26.19 -1.11
C THR A 106 -9.84 27.31 -1.67
N GLY A 107 -10.49 27.06 -2.81
CA GLY A 107 -11.34 28.06 -3.49
C GLY A 107 -12.22 27.48 -4.58
N ARG A 108 -13.06 28.32 -5.21
CA ARG A 108 -14.03 27.92 -6.26
C ARG A 108 -13.38 27.33 -7.52
N GLN A 109 -12.15 27.71 -7.84
CA GLN A 109 -11.36 27.21 -8.98
C GLN A 109 -10.21 26.32 -8.47
N ARG A 110 -10.57 25.29 -7.70
CA ARG A 110 -9.59 24.40 -7.08
C ARG A 110 -8.89 23.55 -8.15
N GLN A 111 -7.59 23.77 -8.33
CA GLN A 111 -6.75 22.94 -9.17
C GLN A 111 -6.05 21.87 -8.34
N PHE A 112 -6.17 20.62 -8.75
CA PHE A 112 -5.47 19.51 -8.09
C PHE A 112 -4.02 19.45 -8.55
N PHE A 113 -3.11 19.28 -7.60
CA PHE A 113 -1.70 19.06 -7.92
C PHE A 113 -1.53 17.70 -8.60
N THR A 114 -0.86 17.68 -9.75
CA THR A 114 -0.48 16.45 -10.45
C THR A 114 0.96 16.13 -10.11
N VAL A 115 1.16 14.92 -9.56
CA VAL A 115 2.49 14.44 -9.21
C VAL A 115 3.28 14.19 -10.50
N PRO A 116 4.54 14.66 -10.60
CA PRO A 116 5.38 14.43 -11.77
C PRO A 116 5.61 12.94 -12.03
N GLU A 117 5.57 12.52 -13.29
CA GLU A 117 5.71 11.10 -13.67
C GLU A 117 7.04 10.50 -13.21
N ARG A 118 8.12 11.29 -13.23
CA ARG A 118 9.47 10.89 -12.78
C ARG A 118 9.52 10.36 -11.34
N VAL A 119 8.57 10.73 -10.48
CA VAL A 119 8.49 10.24 -9.09
C VAL A 119 7.29 9.32 -8.85
N ASP A 120 6.52 9.02 -9.89
CA ASP A 120 5.30 8.21 -9.84
C ASP A 120 5.40 6.91 -10.69
N LEU A 121 6.59 6.59 -11.18
CA LEU A 121 6.86 5.45 -12.09
C LEU A 121 6.29 4.11 -11.60
N ASN A 122 6.32 3.88 -10.29
CA ASN A 122 5.92 2.61 -9.67
C ASN A 122 4.45 2.56 -9.22
N SER A 123 3.68 3.63 -9.39
CA SER A 123 2.29 3.72 -8.91
C SER A 123 1.33 2.79 -9.66
N GLY A 124 1.71 2.32 -10.85
CA GLY A 124 0.98 1.29 -11.60
C GLY A 124 1.25 -0.14 -11.13
N ASN A 125 2.32 -0.38 -10.36
CA ASN A 125 2.72 -1.72 -9.93
C ASN A 125 2.12 -2.04 -8.56
N ASP A 126 1.01 -2.78 -8.57
CA ASP A 126 0.26 -3.16 -7.36
C ASP A 126 1.11 -3.92 -6.33
N LEU A 127 2.10 -4.69 -6.77
CA LEU A 127 2.98 -5.44 -5.87
C LEU A 127 3.90 -4.52 -5.09
N ILE A 128 4.48 -3.51 -5.75
CA ILE A 128 5.31 -2.51 -5.08
C ILE A 128 4.47 -1.73 -4.09
N VAL A 129 3.28 -1.27 -4.50
CA VAL A 129 2.41 -0.49 -3.62
C VAL A 129 1.96 -1.33 -2.41
N ASN A 130 1.56 -2.58 -2.62
CA ASN A 130 1.23 -3.50 -1.52
C ASN A 130 2.44 -3.80 -0.62
N SER A 131 3.64 -3.89 -1.17
CA SER A 131 4.87 -4.08 -0.39
C SER A 131 5.15 -2.87 0.50
N VAL A 132 4.98 -1.65 -0.01
CA VAL A 132 5.09 -0.42 0.78
C VAL A 132 4.04 -0.37 1.90
N ILE A 133 2.79 -0.76 1.61
CA ILE A 133 1.73 -0.89 2.64
C ILE A 133 2.17 -1.89 3.72
N THR A 134 2.70 -3.04 3.32
CA THR A 134 3.17 -4.10 4.22
C THR A 134 4.26 -3.59 5.15
N TRP A 135 5.28 -2.93 4.61
CA TRP A 135 6.38 -2.37 5.40
C TRP A 135 5.90 -1.29 6.37
N SER A 136 4.92 -0.49 5.94
CA SER A 136 4.32 0.56 6.78
C SER A 136 3.48 0.00 7.92
N PHE A 137 2.87 -1.17 7.74
CA PHE A 137 1.98 -1.80 8.72
C PHE A 137 2.65 -2.82 9.62
N TYR A 138 3.88 -3.23 9.30
CA TYR A 138 4.63 -4.17 10.12
C TYR A 138 4.65 -3.74 11.61
N PRO A 139 4.35 -4.64 12.58
CA PRO A 139 4.21 -6.10 12.49
C PRO A 139 2.78 -6.62 12.24
N LYS A 140 1.86 -5.80 11.72
CA LYS A 140 0.45 -6.19 11.46
C LYS A 140 0.32 -7.06 10.20
N LEU A 141 0.71 -8.32 10.34
CA LEU A 141 0.63 -9.34 9.31
C LEU A 141 -0.26 -10.51 9.74
N LEU A 142 -0.98 -11.07 8.78
CA LEU A 142 -1.71 -12.32 8.89
C LEU A 142 -1.05 -13.36 7.99
N ILE A 143 -0.91 -14.57 8.51
CA ILE A 143 -0.53 -15.75 7.73
C ILE A 143 -1.76 -16.65 7.58
N ARG A 144 -1.91 -17.24 6.40
CA ARG A 144 -2.96 -18.21 6.15
C ARG A 144 -2.69 -19.52 6.90
N GLU A 145 -3.70 -20.01 7.61
CA GLU A 145 -3.65 -21.27 8.35
C GLU A 145 -4.92 -22.08 8.05
N GLY A 146 -4.81 -23.03 7.12
CA GLY A 146 -5.95 -23.76 6.57
C GLY A 146 -6.97 -22.84 5.89
N LYS A 147 -8.19 -22.80 6.43
CA LYS A 147 -9.29 -21.91 5.97
C LYS A 147 -9.34 -20.59 6.73
N GLY A 148 -8.50 -20.39 7.76
CA GLY A 148 -8.48 -19.20 8.61
C GLY A 148 -7.23 -18.36 8.44
N TRP A 149 -7.12 -17.33 9.27
CA TRP A 149 -5.96 -16.45 9.35
C TRP A 149 -5.46 -16.38 10.78
N ARG A 150 -4.13 -16.33 10.93
CA ARG A 150 -3.46 -16.12 12.21
C ARG A 150 -2.64 -14.84 12.16
N ASN A 151 -2.77 -14.01 13.18
CA ASN A 151 -1.91 -12.84 13.35
C ASN A 151 -0.50 -13.27 13.77
N VAL A 152 0.49 -12.83 13.01
CA VAL A 152 1.89 -13.20 13.18
C VAL A 152 2.47 -12.68 14.49
N ALA A 153 2.02 -11.50 14.96
CA ALA A 153 2.58 -10.85 16.14
C ALA A 153 2.15 -11.52 17.45
N ASN A 154 0.93 -12.02 17.53
CA ASN A 154 0.32 -12.51 18.78
C ASN A 154 -0.34 -13.90 18.67
N ASN A 155 -0.21 -14.60 17.53
CA ASN A 155 -0.81 -15.91 17.25
C ASN A 155 -2.34 -15.97 17.37
N GLN A 156 -3.02 -14.83 17.41
CA GLN A 156 -4.47 -14.77 17.51
C GLN A 156 -5.12 -15.20 16.19
N THR A 157 -6.12 -16.06 16.26
CA THR A 157 -6.96 -16.40 15.10
C THR A 157 -7.89 -15.24 14.77
N VAL A 158 -7.92 -14.87 13.49
CA VAL A 158 -8.65 -13.72 12.98
C VAL A 158 -9.43 -14.13 11.74
N THR A 159 -10.63 -13.57 11.58
CA THR A 159 -11.41 -13.68 10.35
C THR A 159 -11.31 -12.38 9.56
N LEU A 160 -11.44 -12.44 8.23
CA LEU A 160 -11.53 -11.22 7.44
C LEU A 160 -12.92 -10.60 7.58
N HIS A 161 -12.98 -9.27 7.67
CA HIS A 161 -14.23 -8.54 7.67
C HIS A 161 -15.04 -8.81 6.38
N PRO A 162 -16.39 -8.91 6.43
CA PRO A 162 -17.19 -9.26 5.26
C PRO A 162 -17.03 -8.33 4.05
N THR A 163 -16.72 -7.05 4.27
CA THR A 163 -16.51 -6.07 3.18
C THR A 163 -15.11 -6.12 2.57
N SER A 164 -14.23 -6.97 3.09
CA SER A 164 -12.88 -7.10 2.57
C SER A 164 -12.90 -7.84 1.24
N VAL A 165 -12.18 -7.31 0.24
CA VAL A 165 -12.05 -7.95 -1.09
C VAL A 165 -11.43 -9.34 -1.03
N ASN A 166 -10.69 -9.64 0.05
CA ASN A 166 -10.00 -10.91 0.25
C ASN A 166 -10.88 -11.97 0.96
N LYS A 167 -12.08 -11.61 1.44
CA LYS A 167 -12.96 -12.53 2.15
C LYS A 167 -13.46 -13.68 1.27
N GLN A 168 -13.74 -13.38 0.00
CA GLN A 168 -14.32 -14.30 -0.98
C GLN A 168 -13.33 -14.60 -2.13
N SER A 169 -12.03 -14.43 -1.89
CA SER A 169 -11.03 -14.70 -2.93
C SER A 169 -10.92 -16.20 -3.20
N GLU A 170 -11.00 -16.60 -4.48
CA GLU A 170 -10.83 -18.00 -4.92
C GLU A 170 -9.39 -18.48 -4.73
N SER A 171 -8.41 -17.57 -4.91
CA SER A 171 -7.00 -17.82 -4.65
C SER A 171 -6.47 -16.81 -3.61
N PRO A 172 -6.71 -17.05 -2.30
CA PRO A 172 -6.25 -16.15 -1.27
C PRO A 172 -4.71 -16.16 -1.18
N PRO A 173 -4.07 -14.99 -1.03
CA PRO A 173 -2.63 -14.90 -0.86
C PRO A 173 -2.18 -15.63 0.41
N LYS A 174 -0.90 -15.99 0.49
CA LYS A 174 -0.32 -16.61 1.69
C LYS A 174 -0.28 -15.64 2.87
N TRP A 175 -0.05 -14.36 2.60
CA TRP A 175 0.08 -13.30 3.57
C TRP A 175 -0.88 -12.15 3.29
N LEU A 176 -1.39 -11.54 4.36
CA LEU A 176 -2.12 -10.29 4.30
C LEU A 176 -1.53 -9.30 5.31
N SER A 177 -1.36 -8.05 4.90
CA SER A 177 -1.24 -6.93 5.84
C SER A 177 -2.62 -6.42 6.21
N PHE A 178 -2.77 -5.83 7.40
CA PHE A 178 -4.05 -5.27 7.85
C PHE A 178 -3.83 -3.95 8.61
N TYR A 179 -4.86 -3.09 8.62
CA TYR A 179 -4.77 -1.81 9.32
C TYR A 179 -5.15 -1.92 10.80
N HIS A 180 -6.31 -2.52 11.10
CA HIS A 180 -6.76 -2.76 12.47
C HIS A 180 -7.61 -4.03 12.57
N ILE A 181 -7.75 -4.54 13.79
CA ILE A 181 -8.63 -5.66 14.14
C ILE A 181 -9.71 -5.14 15.08
N MET A 182 -10.96 -5.49 14.83
CA MET A 182 -12.08 -5.19 15.72
C MET A 182 -12.80 -6.46 16.13
N GLN A 183 -13.27 -6.51 17.36
CA GLN A 183 -14.12 -7.61 17.82
C GLN A 183 -15.56 -7.39 17.32
N ALA A 184 -16.08 -8.38 16.60
CA ALA A 184 -17.48 -8.39 16.19
C ALA A 184 -18.40 -8.70 17.38
N ARG A 185 -19.69 -8.41 17.23
CA ARG A 185 -20.73 -8.79 18.22
C ARG A 185 -20.78 -10.29 18.49
N SER A 186 -20.37 -11.10 17.52
CA SER A 186 -20.23 -12.56 17.62
C SER A 186 -18.97 -13.02 18.36
N LYS A 187 -18.24 -12.10 19.01
CA LYS A 187 -16.95 -12.31 19.73
C LYS A 187 -15.76 -12.69 18.85
N PHE A 188 -15.94 -12.94 17.55
CA PHE A 188 -14.86 -13.16 16.61
C PHE A 188 -14.10 -11.86 16.30
N TYR A 189 -12.79 -11.96 16.11
CA TYR A 189 -11.94 -10.85 15.71
C TYR A 189 -11.91 -10.72 14.19
N ASN A 190 -12.24 -9.54 13.68
CA ASN A 190 -12.23 -9.23 12.26
C ASN A 190 -11.07 -8.32 11.90
N ALA A 191 -10.26 -8.71 10.92
CA ALA A 191 -9.28 -7.84 10.29
C ALA A 191 -9.95 -6.94 9.26
N HIS A 192 -9.59 -5.66 9.30
CA HIS A 192 -10.07 -4.62 8.39
C HIS A 192 -8.93 -4.05 7.54
N GLU A 193 -9.30 -3.65 6.32
CA GLU A 193 -8.42 -3.07 5.31
C GLU A 193 -7.19 -3.91 5.03
N THR A 194 -7.44 -5.08 4.43
CA THR A 194 -6.41 -6.07 4.15
C THR A 194 -5.79 -5.87 2.78
N SER A 195 -4.49 -6.17 2.65
CA SER A 195 -3.77 -6.12 1.37
C SER A 195 -2.90 -7.36 1.20
N ALA A 196 -2.91 -7.95 0.00
CA ALA A 196 -2.05 -9.06 -0.38
C ALA A 196 -0.56 -8.71 -0.22
N VAL A 197 0.24 -9.68 0.25
CA VAL A 197 1.66 -9.48 0.51
C VAL A 197 2.50 -10.60 -0.11
N GLU A 198 3.63 -10.24 -0.70
CA GLU A 198 4.62 -11.19 -1.22
C GLU A 198 5.61 -11.67 -0.16
N ASP A 199 6.05 -12.93 -0.30
CA ASP A 199 7.12 -13.51 0.52
C ASP A 199 8.38 -12.63 0.47
N ILE A 200 8.75 -12.14 -0.72
CA ILE A 200 9.94 -11.28 -0.90
C ILE A 200 9.79 -9.94 -0.17
N ALA A 201 8.59 -9.35 -0.13
CA ALA A 201 8.35 -8.09 0.57
C ALA A 201 8.54 -8.27 2.08
N VAL A 202 8.00 -9.36 2.63
CA VAL A 202 8.18 -9.72 4.05
C VAL A 202 9.65 -9.98 4.35
N ALA A 203 10.32 -10.83 3.55
CA ALA A 203 11.71 -11.18 3.80
C ALA A 203 12.68 -10.00 3.67
N LEU A 204 12.35 -8.98 2.86
CA LEU A 204 13.25 -7.87 2.56
C LEU A 204 13.32 -6.83 3.69
N LEU A 205 12.19 -6.27 4.12
CA LEU A 205 12.15 -5.11 5.04
C LEU A 205 11.25 -5.29 6.27
N CYS A 206 10.55 -6.41 6.43
CA CYS A 206 9.78 -6.64 7.64
C CYS A 206 10.70 -7.13 8.76
N GLY A 207 10.80 -6.36 9.84
CA GLY A 207 11.59 -6.68 11.02
C GLY A 207 13.08 -6.89 10.75
N ASP A 208 13.71 -7.56 11.70
CA ASP A 208 15.13 -7.89 11.67
C ASP A 208 15.33 -9.36 11.29
N PRO A 209 15.80 -9.66 10.07
CA PRO A 209 16.03 -11.01 9.61
C PRO A 209 17.33 -11.59 10.21
N ASP A 210 17.20 -12.73 10.87
CA ASP A 210 18.30 -13.61 11.26
C ASP A 210 18.54 -14.67 10.16
N PHE A 211 19.76 -14.67 9.62
CA PHE A 211 20.17 -15.52 8.50
C PHE A 211 20.97 -16.72 9.00
N LYS A 212 20.31 -17.86 9.15
CA LYS A 212 20.93 -19.11 9.61
C LYS A 212 21.53 -19.85 8.42
N MET A 213 22.78 -19.51 8.09
CA MET A 213 23.49 -20.02 6.90
C MET A 213 23.55 -21.54 6.84
N TYR A 214 23.88 -22.21 7.95
CA TYR A 214 24.02 -23.67 8.00
C TYR A 214 22.71 -24.41 7.74
N SER A 215 21.59 -23.90 8.25
CA SER A 215 20.27 -24.54 8.07
C SER A 215 19.51 -24.04 6.84
N GLY A 216 20.00 -23.01 6.14
CA GLY A 216 19.32 -22.42 4.99
C GLY A 216 18.00 -21.73 5.37
N ILE A 217 17.88 -21.21 6.61
CA ILE A 217 16.65 -20.59 7.11
C ILE A 217 16.85 -19.10 7.36
N ILE A 218 15.91 -18.28 6.88
CA ILE A 218 15.74 -16.88 7.28
C ILE A 218 14.62 -16.84 8.31
N SER A 219 14.90 -16.34 9.51
CA SER A 219 13.89 -16.14 10.56
C SER A 219 13.73 -14.68 10.91
N ILE A 220 12.49 -14.22 11.09
CA ILE A 220 12.17 -12.85 11.52
C ILE A 220 11.34 -12.93 12.82
N ASP A 221 11.52 -11.94 13.71
CA ASP A 221 10.84 -11.81 15.01
C ASP A 221 10.89 -13.08 15.85
N ASN A 222 12.08 -13.52 16.25
CA ASN A 222 12.26 -14.71 17.08
C ASN A 222 11.56 -15.95 16.51
N ASN A 223 11.78 -16.23 15.23
CA ASN A 223 11.34 -17.47 14.57
C ASN A 223 9.82 -17.57 14.29
N ARG A 224 9.10 -16.43 14.37
CA ARG A 224 7.66 -16.32 14.05
C ARG A 224 7.38 -16.39 12.55
N ILE A 225 8.23 -15.75 11.75
CA ILE A 225 8.23 -15.86 10.29
C ILE A 225 9.47 -16.64 9.89
N ARG A 226 9.31 -17.61 8.98
CA ARG A 226 10.43 -18.41 8.47
C ARG A 226 10.33 -18.57 6.96
N PHE A 227 11.48 -18.42 6.30
CA PHE A 227 11.66 -18.74 4.89
C PHE A 227 12.80 -19.74 4.76
N ALA A 228 12.61 -20.76 3.92
CA ALA A 228 13.66 -21.70 3.57
C ALA A 228 14.29 -21.27 2.24
N VAL A 229 15.63 -21.31 2.19
CA VAL A 229 16.42 -20.98 1.01
C VAL A 229 17.22 -22.23 0.62
N ARG A 230 17.27 -22.54 -0.67
CA ARG A 230 17.85 -23.80 -1.17
C ARG A 230 19.38 -23.79 -1.18
N ASP A 231 19.99 -22.64 -1.42
CA ASP A 231 21.44 -22.51 -1.61
C ASP A 231 22.01 -21.40 -0.69
N TRP A 232 23.17 -21.64 -0.11
CA TRP A 232 23.92 -20.66 0.68
C TRP A 232 24.31 -19.44 -0.16
N LYS A 233 24.52 -19.61 -1.47
CA LYS A 233 24.79 -18.47 -2.38
C LYS A 233 23.58 -17.55 -2.49
N GLN A 234 22.38 -18.11 -2.63
CA GLN A 234 21.13 -17.35 -2.63
C GLN A 234 20.94 -16.64 -1.29
N MET A 235 21.23 -17.32 -0.18
CA MET A 235 21.16 -16.75 1.16
C MET A 235 22.10 -15.55 1.32
N LEU A 236 23.37 -15.69 0.91
CA LEU A 236 24.37 -14.64 1.00
C LEU A 236 24.03 -13.44 0.10
N ALA A 237 23.57 -13.70 -1.12
CA ALA A 237 23.11 -12.67 -2.04
C ALA A 237 21.93 -11.89 -1.45
N PHE A 238 20.93 -12.61 -0.91
CA PHE A 238 19.75 -11.99 -0.32
C PHE A 238 20.07 -11.22 0.96
N LYS A 239 20.94 -11.74 1.83
CA LYS A 239 21.44 -11.01 3.01
C LYS A 239 22.13 -9.71 2.61
N THR A 240 22.99 -9.77 1.59
CA THR A 240 23.69 -8.58 1.09
C THR A 240 22.69 -7.57 0.52
N PHE A 241 21.74 -8.03 -0.27
CA PHE A 241 20.67 -7.20 -0.83
C PHE A 241 19.83 -6.51 0.26
N CYS A 242 19.34 -7.26 1.25
CA CYS A 242 18.62 -6.76 2.42
C CYS A 242 19.40 -5.68 3.18
N THR A 243 20.70 -5.87 3.36
CA THR A 243 21.59 -4.92 4.06
C THR A 243 21.72 -3.64 3.23
N ARG A 244 22.01 -3.76 1.93
CA ARG A 244 22.23 -2.60 1.05
C ARG A 244 20.98 -1.75 0.87
N ILE A 245 19.80 -2.35 0.76
CA ILE A 245 18.55 -1.60 0.68
C ILE A 245 18.26 -0.86 1.99
N ARG A 246 18.50 -1.49 3.16
CA ARG A 246 18.37 -0.82 4.47
C ARG A 246 19.35 0.35 4.62
N ASP A 247 20.61 0.17 4.20
CA ASP A 247 21.63 1.23 4.21
C ASP A 247 21.18 2.41 3.34
N ILE A 248 20.70 2.15 2.11
CA ILE A 248 20.19 3.19 1.20
C ILE A 248 19.03 3.95 1.83
N LEU A 249 18.05 3.24 2.42
CA LEU A 249 16.90 3.87 3.07
C LEU A 249 17.35 4.75 4.25
N SER A 250 18.28 4.26 5.07
CA SER A 250 18.83 5.02 6.20
C SER A 250 19.56 6.28 5.73
N ASP A 251 20.37 6.16 4.68
CA ASP A 251 21.11 7.28 4.08
C ASP A 251 20.17 8.35 3.52
N VAL A 252 19.09 7.94 2.83
CA VAL A 252 18.10 8.85 2.26
C VAL A 252 17.33 9.58 3.36
N ILE A 253 16.93 8.89 4.43
CA ILE A 253 16.23 9.54 5.56
C ILE A 253 17.16 10.52 6.28
N ARG A 254 18.45 10.17 6.45
CA ARG A 254 19.43 11.04 7.10
C ARG A 254 19.82 12.24 6.23
N ASN A 255 19.90 12.07 4.91
CA ASN A 255 20.36 13.08 3.96
C ASN A 255 19.44 13.16 2.73
N PRO A 256 18.21 13.67 2.88
CA PRO A 256 17.17 13.56 1.85
C PRO A 256 17.47 14.31 0.55
N GLN A 257 18.33 15.33 0.60
CA GLN A 257 18.75 16.11 -0.57
C GLN A 257 19.95 15.52 -1.32
N LYS A 258 20.61 14.49 -0.77
CA LYS A 258 21.79 13.88 -1.38
C LYS A 258 21.36 12.98 -2.53
N ASN A 259 21.95 13.18 -3.71
CA ASN A 259 21.72 12.28 -4.83
C ASN A 259 22.34 10.90 -4.56
N LEU A 260 21.63 9.84 -4.95
CA LEU A 260 22.14 8.48 -4.83
C LEU A 260 23.41 8.30 -5.67
N SER A 261 24.41 7.67 -5.06
CA SER A 261 25.64 7.25 -5.74
C SER A 261 25.35 6.20 -6.83
N HIS A 262 26.27 6.03 -7.79
CA HIS A 262 26.13 5.06 -8.87
C HIS A 262 25.83 3.65 -8.34
N ARG A 263 26.61 3.19 -7.36
CA ARG A 263 26.42 1.87 -6.72
C ARG A 263 25.06 1.73 -6.04
N GLN A 264 24.55 2.79 -5.41
CA GLN A 264 23.22 2.75 -4.79
C GLN A 264 22.11 2.64 -5.85
N ARG A 265 22.28 3.28 -7.02
CA ARG A 265 21.34 3.15 -8.14
C ARG A 265 21.31 1.74 -8.70
N GLU A 266 22.47 1.09 -8.89
CA GLU A 266 22.53 -0.31 -9.32
C GLU A 266 21.75 -1.25 -8.38
N TRP A 267 21.86 -1.05 -7.06
CA TRP A 267 21.08 -1.82 -6.10
C TRP A 267 19.56 -1.56 -6.20
N LEU A 268 19.15 -0.33 -6.47
CA LEU A 268 17.74 0.00 -6.72
C LEU A 268 17.23 -0.56 -8.04
N GLU A 269 18.07 -0.63 -9.08
CA GLU A 269 17.73 -1.28 -10.34
C GLU A 269 17.51 -2.79 -10.14
N ILE A 270 18.38 -3.44 -9.36
CA ILE A 270 18.17 -4.85 -8.96
C ILE A 270 16.85 -4.99 -8.20
N TRP A 271 16.58 -4.10 -7.25
CA TRP A 271 15.30 -4.08 -6.52
C TRP A 271 14.10 -3.95 -7.46
N GLN A 272 14.18 -3.03 -8.43
CA GLN A 272 13.13 -2.83 -9.43
C GLN A 272 12.90 -4.10 -10.26
N GLN A 273 13.97 -4.77 -10.69
CA GLN A 273 13.91 -6.02 -11.45
C GLN A 273 13.30 -7.17 -10.65
N VAL A 274 13.61 -7.27 -9.35
CA VAL A 274 13.02 -8.29 -8.47
C VAL A 274 11.50 -8.12 -8.39
N PHE A 275 11.03 -6.89 -8.12
CA PHE A 275 9.59 -6.62 -8.01
C PHE A 275 8.85 -6.64 -9.35
N SER A 276 9.52 -6.39 -10.48
CA SER A 276 8.91 -6.57 -11.80
C SER A 276 8.76 -8.03 -12.19
N ARG A 277 9.76 -8.88 -11.86
CA ARG A 277 9.72 -10.32 -12.18
C ARG A 277 8.68 -11.06 -11.33
N SER A 278 8.62 -10.77 -10.03
CA SER A 278 7.61 -11.38 -9.14
C SER A 278 6.17 -11.07 -9.55
N GLY A 279 5.93 -10.04 -10.36
CA GLY A 279 4.60 -9.75 -10.90
C GLY A 279 4.20 -10.46 -12.17
N ASN A 280 5.16 -11.00 -12.92
CA ASN A 280 4.86 -11.83 -14.09
C ASN A 280 4.52 -13.26 -13.68
N ASP A 281 5.07 -13.77 -12.58
CA ASP A 281 4.78 -15.13 -12.07
C ASP A 281 3.34 -15.29 -11.51
N ARG A 282 2.57 -14.19 -11.42
CA ARG A 282 1.17 -14.17 -10.95
C ARG A 282 0.13 -13.88 -12.03
N ARG A 283 0.54 -13.61 -13.28
CA ARG A 283 -0.37 -13.46 -14.42
C ARG A 283 -0.55 -14.81 -15.12
#